data_AF-A0A9J6H6K7-F1
#
_entry.id   AF-A0A9J6H6K7-F1
#
_cell.length_a   1.000
_cell.length_b   1.000
_cell.length_c   1.000
_cell.angle_alpha   90.00
_cell.angle_beta   90.00
_cell.angle_gamma   90.00
#
_symmetry.space_group_name_H-M   'P 1'
#
loop_
_entity.id
_entity.type
_entity.pdbx_description
1 polymer ?
#
loop_
_entity_poly.entity_id
_entity_poly.type
_entity_poly.pdbx_seq_one_letter_code
_entity_poly.pdbx_strand_id
1 'polypeptide(L)'
;MKCRSCNHICDDDSVVRVSCGKETLLRKFVRCPKASKGCNDTFVLSYLETHIRRCEFVYTACSLCKARVKFKKLSEHYAACRAATASVVTASAGSKRLLEDLTNVKKEVEQAMAPGSSDEGALREKTASMLEVLERLQIQLTSGDAQNGSSQD
;
A
#
# COMPACT_ATOMS: atom_id res chain seq x y z
N MET A 1 -10.57 43.86 9.40
CA MET A 1 -9.60 43.87 10.52
C MET A 1 -8.64 42.70 10.35
N LYS A 2 -7.34 42.83 10.68
CA LYS A 2 -6.37 41.71 10.63
C LYS A 2 -6.62 40.74 11.79
N CYS A 3 -6.70 39.44 11.51
CA CYS A 3 -6.88 38.41 12.53
C CYS A 3 -5.60 38.24 13.36
N ARG A 4 -5.68 38.35 14.69
CA ARG A 4 -4.52 38.17 15.58
C ARG A 4 -3.95 36.74 15.56
N SER A 5 -4.75 35.74 15.16
CA SER A 5 -4.37 34.33 15.18
C SER A 5 -3.66 33.85 13.91
N CYS A 6 -3.97 34.43 12.74
CA CYS A 6 -3.36 34.06 11.45
C CYS A 6 -2.70 35.24 10.71
N ASN A 7 -2.72 36.45 11.29
CA ASN A 7 -2.20 37.71 10.74
C ASN A 7 -2.69 38.10 9.32
N HIS A 8 -3.75 37.45 8.84
CA HIS A 8 -4.39 37.71 7.54
C HIS A 8 -5.64 38.58 7.70
N ILE A 9 -6.07 39.24 6.63
CA ILE A 9 -7.35 39.95 6.56
C ILE A 9 -8.44 38.88 6.35
N CYS A 10 -9.38 38.78 7.28
CA CYS A 10 -10.50 37.83 7.20
C CYS A 10 -11.81 38.61 7.19
N ASP A 11 -12.66 38.38 6.20
CA ASP A 11 -14.01 38.97 6.12
C ASP A 11 -14.95 38.36 7.17
N ASP A 12 -15.90 39.17 7.65
CA ASP A 12 -16.77 38.90 8.81
C ASP A 12 -17.93 37.94 8.49
N ASP A 13 -17.68 36.93 7.65
CA ASP A 13 -18.63 35.86 7.42
C ASP A 13 -18.28 34.67 8.32
N SER A 14 -19.26 34.16 9.06
CA SER A 14 -19.11 33.19 10.16
C SER A 14 -18.40 31.89 9.76
N VAL A 15 -18.31 31.60 8.46
CA VAL A 15 -17.61 30.46 7.87
C VAL A 15 -16.07 30.67 7.83
N VAL A 16 -15.59 31.92 7.74
CA VAL A 16 -14.16 32.24 7.56
C VAL A 16 -13.36 32.14 8.86
N ARG A 17 -13.98 32.40 10.02
CA ARG A 17 -13.33 32.26 11.35
C ARG A 17 -12.87 30.83 11.63
N VAL A 18 -13.60 29.83 11.14
CA VAL A 18 -13.26 28.41 11.28
C VAL A 18 -12.06 28.03 10.38
N SER A 19 -11.95 28.65 9.20
CA SER A 19 -10.88 28.37 8.24
C SER A 19 -9.52 28.95 8.67
N CYS A 20 -9.47 30.19 9.20
CA CYS A 20 -8.23 30.83 9.67
C CYS A 20 -7.57 30.09 10.86
N GLY A 21 -8.35 29.50 11.77
CA GLY A 21 -7.83 28.72 12.89
C GLY A 21 -7.30 27.33 12.49
N LYS A 22 -8.02 26.64 11.59
CA LYS A 22 -7.65 25.29 11.12
C LYS A 22 -6.36 25.30 10.31
N GLU A 23 -6.20 26.25 9.39
CA GLU A 23 -5.02 26.30 8.53
C GLU A 23 -3.74 26.61 9.31
N THR A 24 -3.85 27.45 10.35
CA THR A 24 -2.72 27.76 11.25
C THR A 24 -2.36 26.56 12.15
N LEU A 25 -3.34 25.79 12.60
CA LEU A 25 -3.11 24.58 13.40
C LEU A 25 -2.39 23.50 12.60
N LEU A 26 -2.79 23.30 11.34
CA LEU A 26 -2.21 22.30 10.46
C LEU A 26 -0.72 22.56 10.17
N ARG A 27 -0.24 23.80 10.29
CA ARG A 27 1.17 24.18 10.10
C ARG A 27 2.05 23.99 11.35
N LYS A 28 1.49 23.59 12.50
CA LYS A 28 2.26 23.37 13.72
C LYS A 28 3.08 22.09 13.65
N PHE A 29 4.30 22.13 14.19
CA PHE A 29 5.11 20.93 14.38
C PHE A 29 4.61 20.12 15.58
N VAL A 30 4.45 18.82 15.37
CA VAL A 30 4.02 17.86 16.38
C VAL A 30 4.94 16.64 16.37
N ARG A 31 5.12 16.03 17.53
CA ARG A 31 5.85 14.76 17.66
C ARG A 31 4.92 13.59 17.34
N CYS A 32 5.48 12.52 16.81
CA CYS A 32 4.74 11.29 16.61
C CYS A 32 4.14 10.75 17.93
N PRO A 33 2.86 10.33 17.96
CA PRO A 33 2.26 9.66 19.12
C PRO A 33 2.98 8.35 19.52
N LYS A 34 3.82 7.80 18.65
CA LYS A 34 4.68 6.63 18.92
C LYS A 34 6.06 6.99 19.45
N ALA A 35 6.29 8.22 19.89
CA ALA A 35 7.54 8.63 20.54
C ALA A 35 7.86 7.78 21.78
N SER A 36 6.87 7.44 22.59
CA SER A 36 7.04 6.51 23.73
C SER A 36 7.41 5.08 23.33
N LYS A 37 7.35 4.74 22.04
CA LYS A 37 7.71 3.44 21.48
C LYS A 37 8.98 3.49 20.62
N GLY A 38 9.62 4.66 20.49
CA GLY A 38 10.88 4.86 19.79
C GLY A 38 10.85 5.74 18.54
N CYS A 39 9.70 6.30 18.16
CA CYS A 39 9.61 7.21 17.01
C CYS A 39 9.97 8.67 17.40
N ASN A 40 11.15 9.13 17.03
CA ASN A 40 11.61 10.49 17.36
C ASN A 40 11.26 11.56 16.31
N ASP A 41 10.42 11.20 15.34
CA ASP A 41 10.09 12.08 14.23
C ASP A 41 9.18 13.23 14.67
N THR A 42 9.49 14.42 14.15
CA THR A 42 8.71 15.65 14.33
C THR A 42 8.37 16.18 12.96
N PHE A 43 7.10 16.51 12.73
CA PHE A 43 6.62 16.95 11.42
C PHE A 43 5.43 17.89 11.60
N VAL A 44 5.09 18.60 10.53
CA VAL A 44 3.94 19.48 10.49
C VAL A 44 2.65 18.64 10.63
N LEU A 45 1.68 19.12 11.41
CA LEU A 45 0.47 18.39 11.79
C LEU A 45 -0.31 17.86 10.58
N SER A 46 -0.33 18.59 9.46
CA SER A 46 -0.93 18.12 8.20
C SER A 46 -0.34 16.80 7.68
N TYR A 47 0.91 16.46 8.01
CA TYR A 47 1.57 15.22 7.61
C TYR A 47 1.51 14.12 8.68
N LEU A 48 0.95 14.40 9.86
CA LEU A 48 0.88 13.43 10.96
C LEU A 48 0.10 12.16 10.55
N GLU A 49 -1.01 12.31 9.83
CA GLU A 49 -1.80 11.16 9.40
C GLU A 49 -1.01 10.26 8.44
N THR A 50 -0.35 10.86 7.45
CA THR A 50 0.51 10.15 6.49
C THR A 50 1.65 9.44 7.20
N HIS A 51 2.29 10.10 8.17
CA HIS A 51 3.33 9.49 8.99
C HIS A 51 2.78 8.31 9.79
N ILE A 52 1.65 8.45 10.50
CA ILE A 52 1.08 7.36 11.33
C ILE A 52 0.84 6.09 10.51
N ARG A 53 0.36 6.23 9.27
CA ARG A 53 0.11 5.10 8.37
C ARG A 53 1.39 4.35 7.97
N ARG A 54 2.54 5.01 8.01
CA ARG A 54 3.85 4.46 7.60
C ARG A 54 4.86 4.32 8.75
N CYS A 55 4.47 4.72 9.95
CA CYS A 55 5.35 4.75 11.11
C CYS A 55 5.78 3.31 11.43
N GLU A 56 7.08 3.04 11.40
CA GLU A 56 7.66 1.72 11.68
C GLU A 56 7.26 1.14 13.05
N PHE A 57 6.91 2.02 13.99
CA PHE A 57 6.51 1.71 15.36
C PHE A 57 5.00 1.50 15.53
N VAL A 58 4.20 1.69 14.47
CA VAL A 58 2.76 1.38 14.49
C VAL A 58 2.54 -0.13 14.45
N TYR A 59 1.49 -0.59 15.13
CA TYR A 59 1.02 -1.95 14.97
C TYR A 59 -0.01 -1.98 13.83
N THR A 60 0.17 -2.92 12.92
CA THR A 60 -0.77 -3.22 11.85
C THR A 60 -1.22 -4.67 11.95
N ALA A 61 -2.41 -4.97 11.44
CA ALA A 61 -2.91 -6.33 11.38
C ALA A 61 -2.36 -7.03 10.15
N CYS A 62 -1.82 -8.24 10.30
CA CYS A 62 -1.49 -9.09 9.17
C CYS A 62 -2.77 -9.38 8.38
N SER A 63 -2.76 -9.22 7.05
CA SER A 63 -3.94 -9.48 6.22
C SER A 63 -4.38 -10.95 6.26
N LEU A 64 -3.43 -11.86 6.47
CA LEU A 64 -3.60 -13.31 6.39
C LEU A 64 -4.04 -13.93 7.72
N CYS A 65 -3.34 -13.66 8.82
CA CYS A 65 -3.64 -14.25 10.13
C CYS A 65 -4.31 -13.28 11.11
N LYS A 66 -4.51 -12.01 10.72
CA LYS A 66 -5.05 -10.92 11.56
C LYS A 66 -4.24 -10.59 12.82
N ALA A 67 -3.07 -11.22 13.02
CA ALA A 67 -2.19 -10.92 14.15
C ALA A 67 -1.71 -9.46 14.10
N ARG A 68 -1.63 -8.82 15.26
CA ARG A 68 -1.07 -7.47 15.40
C ARG A 68 0.45 -7.52 15.41
N VAL A 69 1.07 -6.95 14.39
CA VAL A 69 2.51 -6.95 14.18
C VAL A 69 3.00 -5.51 14.03
N LYS A 70 4.18 -5.20 14.57
CA LYS A 70 4.81 -3.89 14.31
C LYS A 70 5.11 -3.76 12.83
N PHE A 71 4.84 -2.61 12.23
CA PHE A 71 5.01 -2.39 10.79
C PHE A 71 6.43 -2.73 10.32
N LYS A 72 7.46 -2.33 11.08
CA LYS A 72 8.87 -2.71 10.83
C LYS A 72 9.11 -4.21 10.72
N LYS A 73 8.35 -5.02 11.45
CA LYS A 73 8.47 -6.49 11.52
C LYS A 73 7.45 -7.21 10.64
N LEU A 74 6.66 -6.48 9.86
CA LEU A 74 5.59 -7.10 9.07
C LEU A 74 6.16 -8.00 7.98
N SER A 75 7.26 -7.60 7.33
CA SER A 75 7.94 -8.40 6.31
C SER A 75 8.47 -9.72 6.89
N GLU A 76 9.21 -9.65 8.00
CA GLU A 76 9.70 -10.83 8.74
C GLU A 76 8.54 -11.74 9.17
N HIS A 77 7.43 -11.14 9.63
CA HIS A 77 6.25 -11.90 9.99
C HIS A 77 5.67 -12.66 8.82
N TYR A 78 5.56 -12.06 7.61
CA TYR A 78 5.02 -12.77 6.45
C TYR A 78 5.82 -14.03 6.11
N ALA A 79 7.15 -14.00 6.23
CA ALA A 79 8.00 -15.17 6.00
C ALA A 79 7.71 -16.33 6.96
N ALA A 80 7.34 -16.03 8.21
CA ALA A 80 7.02 -17.02 9.25
C ALA A 80 5.50 -17.20 9.48
N CYS A 81 4.65 -16.51 8.72
CA CYS A 81 3.21 -16.51 8.95
C CYS A 81 2.63 -17.85 8.49
N ARG A 82 2.21 -18.69 9.44
CA ARG A 82 1.62 -20.01 9.14
C ARG A 82 0.40 -19.92 8.21
N ALA A 83 -0.34 -18.80 8.25
CA ALA A 83 -1.45 -18.54 7.33
C ALA A 83 -0.97 -18.21 5.90
N ALA A 84 0.22 -17.64 5.72
CA ALA A 84 0.83 -17.46 4.41
C ALA A 84 1.27 -18.80 3.80
N THR A 85 1.85 -19.67 4.62
CA THR A 85 2.23 -21.02 4.22
C THR A 85 1.00 -21.86 3.86
N ALA A 86 -0.09 -21.73 4.62
CA ALA A 86 -1.36 -22.41 4.31
C ALA A 86 -2.04 -21.85 3.06
N SER A 87 -2.02 -20.53 2.83
CA SER A 87 -2.65 -19.89 1.66
C SER A 87 -2.03 -20.32 0.33
N VAL A 88 -0.71 -20.57 0.29
CA VAL A 88 -0.03 -21.16 -0.88
C VAL A 88 -0.48 -22.61 -1.09
N VAL A 89 -0.71 -23.36 -0.02
CA VAL A 89 -1.15 -24.77 -0.08
C VAL A 89 -2.62 -24.88 -0.50
N THR A 90 -3.46 -23.92 -0.14
CA THR A 90 -4.88 -23.83 -0.55
C THR A 90 -5.12 -22.97 -1.79
N ALA A 91 -4.06 -22.52 -2.47
CA ALA A 91 -4.20 -21.74 -3.69
C ALA A 91 -5.10 -22.49 -4.68
N SER A 92 -6.19 -21.85 -5.11
CA SER A 92 -7.11 -22.42 -6.08
C SER A 92 -6.36 -22.78 -7.36
N ALA A 93 -6.89 -23.70 -8.17
CA ALA A 93 -6.26 -24.06 -9.44
C ALA A 93 -5.95 -22.84 -10.32
N GLY A 94 -6.77 -21.78 -10.24
CA GLY A 94 -6.53 -20.49 -10.90
C GLY A 94 -5.29 -19.76 -10.37
N SER A 95 -5.13 -19.65 -9.05
CA SER A 95 -3.97 -19.01 -8.42
C SER A 95 -2.64 -19.73 -8.71
N LYS A 96 -2.66 -21.07 -8.84
CA LYS A 96 -1.47 -21.86 -9.21
C LYS A 96 -1.05 -21.60 -10.66
N ARG A 97 -2.01 -21.59 -11.59
CA ARG A 97 -1.76 -21.30 -13.01
C ARG A 97 -1.20 -19.90 -13.21
N LEU A 98 -1.72 -18.90 -12.47
CA LEU A 98 -1.20 -17.53 -12.50
C LEU A 98 0.24 -17.42 -11.97
N LEU A 99 0.57 -18.15 -10.90
CA LEU A 99 1.92 -18.15 -10.35
C LEU A 99 2.92 -18.75 -11.35
N GLU A 100 2.51 -19.77 -12.09
CA GLU A 100 3.30 -20.39 -13.17
C GLU A 100 3.49 -19.41 -14.34
N ASP A 101 2.42 -18.76 -14.80
CA ASP A 101 2.48 -17.70 -15.83
C ASP A 101 3.46 -16.57 -15.42
N LEU A 102 3.36 -16.07 -14.18
CA LEU A 102 4.27 -15.03 -13.67
C LEU A 102 5.73 -15.50 -13.59
N THR A 103 5.94 -16.76 -13.22
CA THR A 103 7.29 -17.35 -13.14
C THR A 103 7.92 -17.48 -14.52
N ASN A 104 7.12 -17.86 -15.52
CA ASN A 104 7.57 -17.93 -16.92
C ASN A 104 7.94 -16.55 -17.45
N VAL A 105 7.08 -15.54 -17.27
CA VAL A 105 7.34 -14.15 -17.68
C VAL A 105 8.61 -13.62 -17.02
N LYS A 106 8.80 -13.86 -15.71
CA LYS A 106 10.01 -13.44 -14.99
C LYS A 106 11.27 -14.02 -15.65
N LYS A 107 11.27 -15.31 -15.97
CA LYS A 107 12.39 -15.99 -16.64
C LYS A 107 12.65 -15.40 -18.02
N GLU A 108 11.59 -15.10 -18.78
CA GLU A 108 11.70 -14.51 -20.11
C GLU A 108 12.23 -13.08 -20.09
N VAL A 109 11.93 -12.31 -19.04
CA VAL A 109 12.48 -10.96 -18.79
C VAL A 109 13.95 -11.04 -18.38
N GLU A 110 14.30 -11.93 -17.44
CA GLU A 110 15.70 -12.13 -17.00
C GLU A 110 16.60 -12.55 -18.18
N GLN A 111 16.10 -13.40 -19.09
CA GLN A 111 16.81 -13.79 -20.30
C GLN A 111 16.97 -12.64 -21.31
N ALA A 112 16.00 -11.73 -21.39
CA ALA A 112 16.05 -10.57 -22.29
C ALA A 112 16.92 -9.41 -21.76
N MET A 113 17.11 -9.33 -20.44
CA MET A 113 17.99 -8.35 -19.80
C MET A 113 19.45 -8.84 -19.74
N ALA A 114 19.74 -10.05 -20.19
CA ALA A 114 21.10 -10.54 -20.31
C ALA A 114 21.89 -9.69 -21.33
N PRO A 115 23.12 -9.26 -21.01
CA PRO A 115 23.88 -8.34 -21.85
C PRO A 115 24.20 -9.02 -23.19
N GLY A 116 23.54 -8.58 -24.28
CA GLY A 116 23.85 -9.03 -25.64
C GLY A 116 22.70 -9.04 -26.67
N SER A 117 21.42 -8.89 -26.29
CA SER A 117 20.31 -8.94 -27.26
C SER A 117 19.88 -7.53 -27.73
N SER A 118 20.39 -7.09 -28.88
CA SER A 118 19.98 -5.84 -29.56
C SER A 118 18.72 -6.00 -30.43
N ASP A 119 17.73 -6.77 -29.99
CA ASP A 119 16.50 -7.00 -30.76
C ASP A 119 15.31 -6.31 -30.08
N GLU A 120 15.06 -5.04 -30.47
CA GLU A 120 13.91 -4.25 -30.01
C GLU A 120 12.56 -4.94 -30.33
N GLY A 121 12.51 -5.77 -31.38
CA GLY A 121 11.32 -6.54 -31.75
C GLY A 121 10.97 -7.57 -30.67
N ALA A 122 11.96 -8.34 -30.21
CA ALA A 122 11.80 -9.31 -29.13
C ALA A 122 11.39 -8.65 -27.80
N LEU A 123 11.90 -7.46 -27.51
CA LEU A 123 11.52 -6.71 -26.30
C LEU A 123 10.06 -6.25 -26.35
N ARG A 124 9.58 -5.83 -27.53
CA ARG A 124 8.20 -5.37 -27.74
C ARG A 124 7.18 -6.51 -27.65
N GLU A 125 7.49 -7.68 -28.21
CA GLU A 125 6.66 -8.89 -28.10
C GLU A 125 6.57 -9.39 -26.65
N LYS A 126 7.69 -9.39 -25.92
CA LYS A 126 7.73 -9.73 -24.49
C LYS A 126 6.97 -8.73 -23.62
N THR A 127 7.02 -7.45 -23.95
CA THR A 127 6.23 -6.40 -23.26
C THR A 127 4.73 -6.62 -23.46
N ALA A 128 4.31 -7.03 -24.67
CA ALA A 128 2.92 -7.38 -24.94
C ALA A 128 2.48 -8.62 -24.14
N SER A 129 3.31 -9.66 -24.07
CA SER A 129 3.04 -10.86 -23.25
C SER A 129 2.88 -10.53 -21.76
N MET A 130 3.70 -9.61 -21.23
CA MET A 130 3.59 -9.15 -19.84
C MET A 130 2.28 -8.39 -19.59
N LEU A 131 1.83 -7.57 -20.53
CA LEU A 131 0.55 -6.85 -20.43
C LEU A 131 -0.64 -7.82 -20.42
N GLU A 132 -0.63 -8.87 -21.23
CA GLU A 132 -1.68 -9.90 -21.20
C GLU A 132 -1.76 -10.63 -19.86
N VAL A 133 -0.61 -10.92 -19.24
CA VAL A 133 -0.57 -11.58 -17.93
C VAL A 133 -1.13 -10.67 -16.83
N LEU A 134 -0.82 -9.36 -16.89
CA LEU A 134 -1.40 -8.36 -15.98
C LEU A 134 -2.92 -8.22 -16.16
N GLU A 135 -3.42 -8.28 -17.39
CA GLU A 135 -4.85 -8.25 -17.67
C GLU A 135 -5.56 -9.51 -17.15
N ARG A 136 -4.98 -10.70 -17.35
CA ARG A 136 -5.49 -11.96 -16.76
C ARG A 136 -5.52 -11.91 -15.24
N LEU A 137 -4.50 -11.32 -14.61
CA LEU A 137 -4.45 -11.11 -13.15
C LEU A 137 -5.55 -10.17 -12.67
N GLN A 138 -5.78 -9.07 -13.39
CA GLN A 138 -6.81 -8.09 -13.05
C GLN A 138 -8.21 -8.70 -13.11
N ILE A 139 -8.51 -9.51 -14.13
CA ILE A 139 -9.80 -10.21 -14.27
C ILE A 139 -10.02 -11.22 -13.13
N GLN A 140 -9.00 -11.98 -12.74
CA GLN A 140 -9.16 -12.96 -11.66
C GLN A 140 -9.31 -12.31 -10.28
N LEU A 141 -8.63 -11.18 -10.04
CA LEU A 141 -8.78 -10.41 -8.81
C LEU A 141 -10.15 -9.73 -8.69
N THR A 142 -10.76 -9.31 -9.80
CA THR A 142 -12.10 -8.67 -9.79
C THR A 142 -13.24 -9.69 -9.80
N SER A 143 -13.00 -10.92 -10.27
CA SER A 143 -14.02 -11.98 -10.33
C SER A 143 -14.11 -12.82 -9.04
N GLY A 144 -13.10 -12.76 -8.17
CA GLY A 144 -13.03 -13.53 -6.91
C GLY A 144 -14.01 -13.10 -5.81
N ASP A 145 -14.63 -11.93 -5.92
CA ASP A 145 -15.62 -11.42 -4.96
C ASP A 145 -17.05 -11.96 -5.20
N ALA A 146 -17.30 -12.68 -6.30
CA ALA A 146 -18.66 -13.10 -6.69
C ALA A 146 -19.11 -14.48 -6.13
N GLN A 147 -18.26 -15.24 -5.44
CA GLN A 147 -18.55 -16.64 -5.05
C GLN A 147 -18.54 -16.92 -3.54
N ASN A 148 -18.71 -15.92 -2.67
CA ASN A 148 -18.81 -16.16 -1.22
C ASN A 148 -20.16 -15.73 -0.62
N GLY A 149 -21.24 -16.17 -1.26
CA GLY A 149 -22.59 -15.83 -0.85
C GLY A 149 -23.61 -16.91 -1.23
N SER A 150 -23.42 -18.16 -0.81
CA SER A 150 -24.50 -19.14 -0.70
C SER A 150 -24.02 -20.42 -0.01
N SER A 151 -24.30 -20.54 1.29
CA SER A 151 -24.83 -21.74 1.94
C SER A 151 -24.63 -21.60 3.45
N GLN A 152 -25.70 -21.26 4.15
CA GLN A 152 -25.99 -21.82 5.47
C GLN A 152 -27.51 -21.89 5.61
N ASP A 153 -27.96 -23.12 5.90
CA ASP A 153 -29.31 -23.57 6.26
C ASP A 153 -30.06 -22.64 7.22
#